data_AF-A0A396QDD7-F1
#
_entry.id   AF-A0A396QDD7-F1
#
_cell.length_a   1.000
_cell.length_b   1.000
_cell.length_c   1.000
_cell.angle_alpha   90.00
_cell.angle_beta   90.00
_cell.angle_gamma   90.00
#
_symmetry.space_group_name_H-M   'P 1'
#
loop_
_entity.id
_entity.type
_entity.pdbx_description
1 polymer ?
#
loop_
_entity_poly.entity_id
_entity_poly.type
_entity_poly.pdbx_seq_one_letter_code
_entity_poly.pdbx_strand_id
1 'polypeptide(L)'
;MLAEGMVLHRFSLQRHDSMYLLLLPAMYFLFSWVRTWRVPAFPKARQMSALIYLIHPLCIIAVRGVGGALGLRWLLVDNSLVHFAAVTASAAVLSAMPGILHRRKEALSDGEK
;
A
#
# COMPACT_ATOMS: atom_id res chain seq x y z
N MET A 1 -22.59 -10.73 -5.36
CA MET A 1 -21.30 -11.06 -6.00
C MET A 1 -21.07 -12.56 -6.10
N LEU A 2 -21.19 -13.35 -5.02
CA LEU A 2 -20.91 -14.80 -5.06
C LEU A 2 -21.72 -15.58 -6.10
N ALA A 3 -23.05 -15.41 -6.14
CA ALA A 3 -23.92 -16.10 -7.10
C ALA A 3 -23.55 -15.75 -8.55
N GLU A 4 -23.32 -14.47 -8.84
CA GLU A 4 -22.89 -14.00 -10.16
C GLU A 4 -21.52 -14.54 -10.55
N GLY A 5 -20.56 -14.52 -9.60
CA GLY A 5 -19.22 -15.08 -9.78
C GLY A 5 -19.24 -16.57 -10.11
N MET A 6 -20.07 -17.35 -9.41
CA MET A 6 -20.20 -18.79 -9.69
C MET A 6 -20.84 -19.07 -11.06
N VAL A 7 -21.81 -18.25 -11.48
CA VAL A 7 -22.46 -18.37 -12.80
C VAL A 7 -21.48 -17.99 -13.92
N LEU A 8 -20.82 -16.84 -13.81
CA LEU A 8 -19.84 -16.36 -14.79
C LEU A 8 -18.61 -17.29 -14.91
N HIS A 9 -18.15 -17.85 -13.79
CA HIS A 9 -17.06 -18.83 -13.75
C HIS A 9 -17.47 -20.14 -14.46
N ARG A 10 -18.69 -20.63 -14.23
CA ARG A 10 -19.22 -21.85 -14.87
C ARG A 10 -19.38 -21.71 -16.38
N PHE A 11 -19.66 -20.52 -16.88
CA PHE A 11 -19.76 -20.23 -18.31
C PHE A 11 -18.43 -19.79 -18.96
N SER A 12 -17.32 -19.77 -18.21
CA SER A 12 -15.98 -19.34 -18.66
C SER A 12 -15.94 -17.99 -19.38
N LEU A 13 -16.94 -17.13 -19.12
CA LEU A 13 -17.06 -15.79 -19.70
C LEU A 13 -16.16 -14.76 -18.97
N GLN A 14 -15.55 -15.16 -17.85
CA GLN A 14 -14.61 -14.35 -17.09
C GLN A 14 -13.19 -14.47 -17.66
N ARG A 15 -12.73 -13.40 -18.32
CA ARG A 15 -11.31 -13.22 -18.66
C ARG A 15 -10.49 -12.77 -17.44
N HIS A 16 -11.14 -12.15 -16.45
CA HIS A 16 -10.57 -11.82 -15.14
C HIS A 16 -11.62 -12.06 -14.07
N ASP A 17 -11.22 -12.60 -12.92
CA ASP A 17 -12.10 -12.92 -11.77
C ASP A 17 -12.71 -11.68 -11.09
N SER A 18 -12.43 -10.48 -11.60
CA SER A 18 -12.97 -9.20 -11.13
C SER A 18 -14.12 -8.66 -11.99
N MET A 19 -14.52 -9.36 -13.06
CA MET A 19 -15.61 -8.92 -13.92
C MET A 19 -16.97 -9.33 -13.31
N TYR A 20 -17.52 -8.47 -12.45
CA TYR A 20 -18.88 -8.61 -11.90
C TYR A 20 -19.76 -7.46 -12.41
N LEU A 21 -20.92 -7.76 -13.00
CA LEU A 21 -21.94 -6.76 -13.36
C LEU A 21 -22.51 -6.10 -12.11
N LEU A 22 -22.64 -6.85 -11.01
CA LEU A 22 -23.02 -6.28 -9.72
C LEU A 22 -21.91 -5.40 -9.10
N LEU A 23 -20.70 -5.36 -9.65
CA LEU A 23 -19.67 -4.39 -9.23
C LEU A 23 -20.16 -2.95 -9.45
N LEU A 24 -20.84 -2.66 -10.56
CA LEU A 24 -21.34 -1.31 -10.88
C LEU A 24 -22.29 -0.75 -9.79
N PRO A 25 -23.37 -1.46 -9.41
CA PRO A 25 -24.23 -0.98 -8.33
C PRO A 25 -23.48 -0.93 -7.00
N ALA A 26 -22.59 -1.88 -6.70
CA ALA A 26 -21.78 -1.83 -5.48
C ALA A 26 -20.90 -0.56 -5.42
N MET A 27 -20.23 -0.20 -6.53
CA MET A 27 -19.45 1.03 -6.64
C MET A 27 -20.33 2.26 -6.42
N TYR A 28 -21.53 2.30 -7.02
CA TYR A 28 -22.45 3.42 -6.85
C TYR A 28 -22.86 3.64 -5.38
N PHE A 29 -23.18 2.55 -4.66
CA PHE A 29 -23.50 2.62 -3.23
C PHE A 29 -22.27 3.03 -2.40
N LEU A 30 -21.10 2.45 -2.65
CA LEU A 30 -19.87 2.80 -1.93
C LEU A 30 -19.48 4.27 -2.12
N PHE A 31 -19.53 4.77 -3.35
CA PHE A 31 -19.23 6.18 -3.63
C PHE A 31 -20.24 7.11 -2.97
N SER A 32 -21.51 6.76 -3.02
CA SER A 32 -22.56 7.55 -2.34
C SER A 32 -22.36 7.55 -0.82
N TRP A 33 -21.97 6.42 -0.25
CA TRP A 33 -21.60 6.30 1.16
C TRP A 33 -20.39 7.15 1.52
N VAL A 34 -19.28 7.01 0.79
CA VAL A 34 -18.04 7.79 1.01
C VAL A 34 -18.29 9.28 0.89
N ARG A 35 -19.14 9.73 -0.06
CA ARG A 35 -19.52 11.15 -0.19
C ARG A 35 -20.28 11.71 1.01
N THR A 36 -20.88 10.86 1.84
CA THR A 36 -21.57 11.27 3.07
C THR A 36 -20.57 11.66 4.16
N TRP A 37 -19.32 11.19 4.07
CA TRP A 37 -18.27 11.52 5.04
C TRP A 37 -17.56 12.82 4.65
N ARG A 38 -17.86 13.89 5.39
CA ARG A 38 -17.12 15.16 5.32
C ARG A 38 -15.90 15.10 6.23
N VAL A 39 -14.82 14.47 5.75
CA VAL A 39 -13.54 14.46 6.47
C VAL A 39 -12.83 15.80 6.23
N PRO A 40 -12.39 16.53 7.27
CA PRO A 40 -11.61 17.75 7.09
C PRO A 40 -10.30 17.43 6.36
N ALA A 41 -9.91 18.29 5.42
CA ALA A 41 -8.68 18.11 4.68
C ALA A 41 -7.47 18.23 5.62
N PHE A 42 -6.66 17.18 5.72
CA PHE A 42 -5.39 17.18 6.45
C PHE A 42 -4.22 17.37 5.48
N PRO A 43 -3.80 18.63 5.19
CA PRO A 43 -2.79 18.91 4.17
C PRO A 43 -1.43 18.25 4.47
N LYS A 44 -1.05 18.13 5.76
CA LYS A 44 0.18 17.45 6.18
C LYS A 44 0.13 15.94 5.92
N ALA A 45 -1.00 15.30 6.20
CA ALA A 45 -1.19 13.87 5.93
C ALA A 45 -1.18 13.58 4.41
N ARG A 46 -1.73 14.49 3.60
CA ARG A 46 -1.70 14.38 2.13
C ARG A 46 -0.27 14.42 1.58
N GLN A 47 0.56 15.33 2.06
CA GLN A 47 1.97 15.41 1.66
C GLN A 47 2.75 14.16 2.09
N MET A 48 2.55 13.67 3.32
CA MET A 48 3.17 12.43 3.78
C MET A 48 2.72 11.21 2.96
N SER A 49 1.42 11.07 2.69
CA SER A 49 0.88 9.97 1.90
C SER A 49 1.41 9.99 0.46
N ALA A 50 1.51 11.17 -0.17
CA ALA A 50 2.11 11.32 -1.49
C ALA A 50 3.61 10.95 -1.49
N LEU A 51 4.35 11.33 -0.45
CA LEU A 51 5.76 10.97 -0.31
C LEU A 51 5.94 9.46 -0.13
N ILE A 52 5.14 8.83 0.74
CA ILE A 52 5.14 7.38 0.94
C ILE A 52 4.78 6.66 -0.37
N TYR A 53 3.76 7.13 -1.08
CA TYR A 53 3.35 6.58 -2.36
C TYR A 53 4.47 6.65 -3.41
N LEU A 54 5.26 7.73 -3.42
CA LEU A 54 6.37 7.89 -4.37
C LEU A 54 7.59 7.02 -3.99
N ILE A 55 7.88 6.89 -2.70
CA ILE A 55 9.03 6.12 -2.19
C ILE A 55 8.78 4.61 -2.27
N HIS A 56 7.53 4.17 -2.08
CA HIS A 56 7.21 2.74 -2.02
C HIS A 56 7.59 1.94 -3.28
N PRO A 57 7.31 2.38 -4.52
CA PRO A 57 7.80 1.75 -5.75
C PRO A 57 9.33 1.66 -5.81
N LEU A 58 10.02 2.68 -5.31
CA LEU A 58 11.48 2.68 -5.25
C LEU A 58 11.99 1.59 -4.29
N CYS A 59 11.32 1.40 -3.15
CA CYS A 59 11.60 0.29 -2.23
C CYS A 59 11.35 -1.07 -2.88
N ILE A 60 10.29 -1.23 -3.68
CA ILE A 60 10.04 -2.47 -4.44
C ILE A 60 11.21 -2.77 -5.37
N ILE A 61 11.67 -1.78 -6.14
CA ILE A 61 12.81 -1.93 -7.06
C ILE A 61 14.09 -2.25 -6.28
N ALA A 62 14.33 -1.58 -5.15
CA ALA A 62 15.50 -1.81 -4.30
C ALA A 62 15.50 -3.24 -3.73
N VAL A 63 14.39 -3.70 -3.13
CA VAL A 63 14.25 -5.07 -2.59
C VAL A 63 14.42 -6.11 -3.69
N ARG A 64 13.85 -5.86 -4.88
CA ARG A 64 13.98 -6.76 -6.03
C ARG A 64 15.41 -6.77 -6.60
N GLY A 65 16.08 -5.62 -6.61
CA GLY A 65 17.47 -5.47 -7.03
C GLY A 65 18.43 -6.17 -6.07
N VAL A 66 18.25 -5.98 -4.76
CA VAL A 66 19.03 -6.66 -3.71
C VAL A 66 18.80 -8.17 -3.75
N GLY A 67 17.55 -8.63 -3.90
CA GLY A 67 17.24 -10.05 -4.06
C GLY A 67 17.83 -10.66 -5.34
N GLY A 68 17.97 -9.87 -6.41
CA GLY A 68 18.67 -10.26 -7.63
C GLY A 68 20.19 -10.33 -7.45
N ALA A 69 20.79 -9.34 -6.81
CA ALA A 69 22.24 -9.25 -6.60
C ALA A 69 22.78 -10.30 -5.62
N LEU A 70 22.00 -10.64 -4.58
CA LEU A 70 22.38 -11.63 -3.58
C LEU A 70 22.01 -13.08 -3.97
N GLY A 71 21.35 -13.29 -5.10
CA GLY A 71 20.86 -14.62 -5.51
C GLY A 71 19.70 -15.17 -4.67
N LEU A 72 19.20 -14.42 -3.68
CA LEU A 72 18.09 -14.80 -2.78
C LEU A 72 16.69 -14.54 -3.38
N ARG A 73 16.60 -14.40 -4.70
CA ARG A 73 15.34 -14.17 -5.44
C ARG A 73 14.25 -15.19 -5.09
N TRP A 74 14.63 -16.44 -4.87
CA TRP A 74 13.71 -17.52 -4.50
C TRP A 74 13.01 -17.29 -3.14
N LEU A 75 13.72 -16.68 -2.18
CA LEU A 75 13.14 -16.38 -0.87
C LEU A 75 12.43 -15.02 -0.84
N LEU A 76 12.99 -14.04 -1.55
CA LEU A 76 12.55 -12.64 -1.46
C LEU A 76 11.58 -12.20 -2.56
N VAL A 77 11.43 -12.94 -3.66
CA VAL A 77 10.60 -12.57 -4.81
C VAL A 77 9.52 -13.60 -5.14
N ASP A 78 9.82 -14.91 -5.06
CA ASP A 78 8.82 -15.96 -5.35
C ASP A 78 7.78 -16.10 -4.24
N ASN A 79 8.15 -15.80 -2.99
CA ASN A 79 7.23 -15.87 -1.86
C ASN A 79 6.48 -14.54 -1.68
N SER A 80 5.23 -14.46 -2.18
CA SER A 80 4.41 -13.24 -2.13
C SER A 80 4.26 -12.65 -0.71
N LEU A 81 4.17 -13.49 0.32
CA LEU A 81 4.05 -13.05 1.72
C LEU A 81 5.36 -12.45 2.24
N VAL A 82 6.49 -13.10 1.97
CA VAL A 82 7.82 -12.66 2.41
C VAL A 82 8.23 -11.40 1.65
N HIS A 83 7.94 -11.33 0.35
CA HIS A 83 8.16 -10.15 -0.47
C HIS A 83 7.36 -8.95 0.07
N PHE A 84 6.05 -9.15 0.34
CA PHE A 84 5.21 -8.11 0.90
C PHE A 84 5.68 -7.63 2.27
N ALA A 85 6.07 -8.55 3.17
CA ALA A 85 6.58 -8.21 4.49
C ALA A 85 7.88 -7.41 4.41
N ALA A 86 8.83 -7.83 3.55
CA ALA A 86 10.10 -7.13 3.37
C ALA A 86 9.93 -5.73 2.77
N VAL A 87 9.09 -5.59 1.74
CA VAL A 87 8.78 -4.28 1.12
C VAL A 87 8.06 -3.37 2.12
N THR A 88 7.11 -3.89 2.89
CA THR A 88 6.36 -3.09 3.86
C THR A 88 7.25 -2.64 5.02
N ALA A 89 8.09 -3.54 5.55
CA ALA A 89 9.04 -3.22 6.61
C ALA A 89 10.07 -2.18 6.17
N SER A 90 10.65 -2.34 4.98
CA SER A 90 11.62 -1.37 4.43
C SER A 90 11.00 0.01 4.17
N ALA A 91 9.78 0.07 3.63
CA ALA A 91 9.05 1.32 3.46
C ALA A 91 8.71 1.98 4.80
N ALA A 92 8.32 1.21 5.82
CA ALA A 92 8.04 1.73 7.16
C ALA A 92 9.28 2.33 7.83
N VAL A 93 10.43 1.63 7.77
CA VAL A 93 11.71 2.13 8.32
C VAL A 93 12.13 3.42 7.64
N LEU A 94 12.04 3.47 6.30
CA LEU A 94 12.44 4.64 5.53
C LEU A 94 11.50 5.84 5.74
N SER A 95 10.20 5.58 5.90
CA SER A 95 9.22 6.64 6.23
C SER A 95 9.33 7.13 7.68
N ALA A 96 9.79 6.30 8.61
CA ALA A 96 9.95 6.67 10.02
C ALA A 96 11.27 7.42 10.30
N MET A 97 12.30 7.21 9.46
CA MET A 97 13.62 7.84 9.60
C MET A 97 13.58 9.38 9.75
N PRO A 98 12.83 10.14 8.91
CA PRO A 98 12.72 11.58 9.07
C PRO A 98 11.99 12.01 10.36
N GLY A 99 10.97 11.25 10.77
CA GLY A 99 10.17 11.56 11.96
C GLY A 99 10.90 11.28 13.28
N ILE A 100 11.70 10.20 13.33
CA ILE A 100 12.51 9.83 14.50
C ILE A 100 13.69 10.80 14.68
N LEU A 101 14.30 11.24 13.57
CA LEU A 101 15.43 12.19 13.63
C LEU A 101 14.98 13.59 14.07
N HIS A 102 13.77 14.02 13.70
CA HIS A 102 13.20 15.29 14.16
C HIS A 102 12.86 15.23 15.66
N ARG A 103 12.29 14.12 16.16
CA ARG A 103 12.03 13.94 17.59
C ARG A 103 13.31 13.90 18.44
N ARG A 104 14.41 13.39 17.89
CA ARG A 104 15.71 13.47 18.57
C ARG A 104 16.25 14.90 18.65
N LYS A 105 16.02 15.71 17.61
CA LYS A 105 16.44 17.12 17.60
C LYS A 105 15.63 17.97 18.58
N GLU A 106 14.33 17.69 18.73
CA GLU A 106 13.48 18.32 19.76
C GLU A 106 13.88 17.90 21.19
N ALA A 107 14.18 16.62 21.42
CA ALA A 107 14.62 16.13 22.74
C ALA A 107 16.02 16.65 23.16
N LEU A 108 16.90 16.97 22.21
CA LEU A 108 18.19 17.61 22.48
C LEU A 108 18.09 19.13 22.71
N SER A 109 17.05 19.78 22.17
CA SER A 109 16.83 21.23 22.35
C SER A 109 16.04 21.58 23.62
N ASP A 110 15.34 20.62 24.23
CA ASP A 110 14.56 20.80 25.46
C ASP A 110 15.34 20.40 26.73
N GLY A 111 16.50 19.75 26.57
CA GLY A 111 17.45 19.44 27.66
C GLY A 111 18.54 20.49 27.89
N GLU A 112 18.52 21.60 27.13
CA GLU A 112 19.43 22.75 27.24
C GLU A 112 18.68 24.03 27.67
N LYS A 113 17.66 23.87 28.53
CA LYS A 113 17.01 24.94 29.28
C LYS A 113 16.93 24.55 30.75
#